data_AF-A0AB39BPZ0-F1
#
_entry.id   AF-A0AB39BPZ0-F1
#
_cell.length_a   1.000
_cell.length_b   1.000
_cell.length_c   1.000
_cell.angle_alpha   90.00
_cell.angle_beta   90.00
_cell.angle_gamma   90.00
#
_symmetry.space_group_name_H-M   'P 1'
#
loop_
_entity.id
_entity.type
_entity.pdbx_description
1 polymer ?
#
loop_
_entity_poly.entity_id
_entity_poly.type
_entity_poly.pdbx_seq_one_letter_code
_entity_poly.pdbx_strand_id
1 'polypeptide(L)'
;MKMIKNQRGYALLIVLLIITVIGIFAPILISNLMNSSIQFEKAEQDIQMQKMKEMGEMYAERALVNARSNQELREYGFDVPDRSDQASMTIDLDPRTRFHILIENINGTPNIIVTPYVDH
;
A
#
# COMPACT_ATOMS: atom_id res chain seq x y z
N MET A 1 -32.12 32.29 60.09
CA MET A 1 -32.08 30.98 59.39
C MET A 1 -30.76 30.84 58.64
N LYS A 2 -29.82 30.01 59.13
CA LYS A 2 -28.55 29.72 58.44
C LYS A 2 -28.78 28.59 57.45
N MET A 3 -28.89 28.91 56.16
CA MET A 3 -28.81 27.91 55.10
C MET A 3 -27.35 27.44 54.99
N ILE A 4 -27.03 26.34 55.66
CA ILE A 4 -25.73 25.68 55.51
C ILE A 4 -25.73 25.04 54.11
N LYS A 5 -25.14 25.73 53.13
CA LYS A 5 -25.00 25.24 51.75
C LYS A 5 -24.09 24.01 51.76
N ASN A 6 -24.66 22.85 51.39
CA ASN A 6 -23.98 21.57 51.34
C ASN A 6 -23.07 21.48 50.09
N GLN A 7 -21.95 22.21 50.10
CA GLN A 7 -21.03 22.29 48.96
C GLN A 7 -20.31 20.98 48.64
N ARG A 8 -20.17 20.07 49.62
CA ARG A 8 -19.45 18.80 49.48
C ARG A 8 -20.17 17.80 48.56
N GLY A 9 -21.50 17.73 48.62
CA GLY A 9 -22.28 16.84 47.74
C GLY A 9 -22.34 17.32 46.29
N TYR A 10 -22.33 18.65 46.09
CA TYR A 10 -22.36 19.23 44.75
C TYR A 10 -21.04 19.02 44.00
N ALA A 11 -19.91 19.06 44.70
CA ALA A 11 -18.61 18.72 44.12
C ALA A 11 -18.57 17.26 43.63
N LEU A 12 -19.13 16.32 44.39
CA LEU A 12 -19.18 14.91 44.01
C LEU A 12 -20.04 14.69 42.75
N LEU A 13 -21.18 15.38 42.64
CA LEU A 13 -22.03 15.33 41.44
C LEU A 13 -21.33 15.89 40.20
N ILE A 14 -20.58 16.98 40.33
CA ILE A 14 -19.81 17.57 39.23
C ILE A 14 -18.74 16.58 38.73
N VAL A 15 -17.99 15.95 39.64
CA VAL A 15 -16.96 14.99 39.26
C VAL A 15 -17.56 13.75 38.58
N LEU A 16 -18.68 13.23 39.10
CA LEU A 16 -19.39 12.11 38.51
C LEU A 16 -19.86 12.43 37.09
N LEU A 17 -20.41 13.63 36.88
CA LEU A 17 -20.83 14.12 35.58
C LEU A 17 -19.65 14.16 34.60
N ILE A 18 -18.51 14.72 35.02
CA ILE A 18 -17.31 14.82 34.18
C ILE A 18 -16.80 13.43 33.78
N ILE A 19 -16.69 12.49 34.73
CA ILE A 19 -16.22 11.13 34.45
C ILE A 19 -17.19 10.41 33.50
N THR A 20 -18.49 10.63 33.64
CA THR A 20 -19.52 10.02 32.78
C THR A 20 -19.43 10.56 31.36
N VAL A 21 -19.27 11.88 31.21
CA VAL A 21 -19.05 12.52 29.89
C VAL A 21 -17.78 11.95 29.25
N ILE A 22 -16.65 11.95 29.95
CA ILE A 22 -15.39 11.40 29.43
C ILE A 22 -15.54 9.92 29.06
N GLY A 23 -16.22 9.12 29.89
CA GLY A 23 -16.44 7.70 29.66
C GLY A 23 -17.26 7.38 28.41
N ILE A 24 -18.20 8.26 28.04
CA ILE A 24 -18.98 8.12 26.80
C ILE A 24 -18.18 8.59 25.59
N PHE A 25 -17.44 9.70 25.70
CA PHE A 25 -16.70 10.27 24.58
C PHE A 25 -15.40 9.51 24.24
N ALA A 26 -14.73 8.91 25.23
CA ALA A 26 -13.47 8.20 25.05
C ALA A 26 -13.52 7.08 23.97
N PRO A 27 -14.46 6.12 23.99
CA PRO A 27 -14.50 5.06 22.98
C PRO A 27 -14.77 5.59 21.57
N ILE A 28 -15.62 6.63 21.44
CA ILE A 28 -15.94 7.25 20.14
C ILE A 28 -14.68 7.85 19.49
N LEU A 29 -13.84 8.52 20.29
CA LEU A 29 -12.61 9.14 19.79
C LEU A 29 -11.56 8.09 19.40
N ILE A 30 -11.40 7.03 20.19
CA ILE A 30 -10.43 5.96 19.91
C ILE A 30 -10.77 5.23 18.61
N SER A 31 -12.04 4.88 18.39
CA SER A 31 -12.47 4.18 17.17
C SER A 31 -12.20 4.99 15.90
N ASN A 32 -12.43 6.31 15.94
CA ASN A 32 -12.20 7.19 14.78
C ASN A 32 -10.72 7.38 14.45
N LEU A 33 -9.87 7.51 15.47
CA LEU A 33 -8.42 7.64 15.29
C LEU A 33 -7.81 6.36 14.72
N MET A 34 -8.18 5.20 15.27
CA MET A 34 -7.63 3.93 14.84
C MET A 34 -8.04 3.58 13.40
N ASN A 35 -9.28 3.88 13.01
CA ASN A 35 -9.74 3.68 11.64
C ASN A 35 -9.02 4.58 10.63
N SER A 36 -8.59 5.78 11.03
CA SER A 36 -7.86 6.70 10.16
C SER A 36 -6.42 6.23 9.93
N SER A 37 -5.74 5.71 10.97
CA SER A 37 -4.39 5.16 10.84
C SER A 37 -4.34 3.94 9.92
N ILE A 38 -5.31 3.01 10.04
CA ILE A 38 -5.39 1.83 9.17
C ILE A 38 -5.67 2.23 7.72
N GLN A 39 -6.54 3.22 7.50
CA GLN A 39 -6.81 3.75 6.16
C GLN A 39 -5.58 4.42 5.55
N PHE A 40 -4.79 5.14 6.36
CA PHE A 40 -3.56 5.77 5.91
C PHE A 40 -2.53 4.73 5.48
N GLU A 41 -2.29 3.69 6.30
CA GLU A 41 -1.36 2.61 5.96
C GLU A 41 -1.76 1.89 4.68
N LYS A 42 -3.05 1.60 4.51
CA LYS A 42 -3.56 0.97 3.28
C LYS A 42 -3.40 1.86 2.06
N ALA A 43 -3.67 3.16 2.19
CA ALA A 43 -3.48 4.12 1.10
C ALA A 43 -2.00 4.25 0.73
N GLU A 44 -1.11 4.25 1.71
CA GLU A 44 0.33 4.30 1.48
C GLU A 44 0.83 3.04 0.76
N GLN A 45 0.40 1.85 1.18
CA GLN A 45 0.70 0.59 0.51
C GLN A 45 0.23 0.59 -0.95
N ASP A 46 -0.98 1.08 -1.22
CA ASP A 46 -1.53 1.14 -2.58
C ASP A 46 -0.74 2.11 -3.48
N ILE A 47 -0.37 3.29 -2.96
CA ILE A 47 0.46 4.26 -3.66
C ILE A 47 1.85 3.68 -3.96
N GLN A 48 2.47 3.01 -2.98
CA GLN A 48 3.76 2.37 -3.17
C GLN A 48 3.68 1.27 -4.23
N MET A 49 2.66 0.41 -4.19
CA MET A 49 2.43 -0.64 -5.17
C MET A 49 2.22 -0.07 -6.58
N GLN A 50 1.40 0.97 -6.72
CA GLN A 50 1.18 1.62 -8.01
C GLN A 50 2.48 2.25 -8.55
N LYS A 51 3.26 2.89 -7.69
CA LYS A 51 4.54 3.49 -8.09
C LYS A 51 5.54 2.44 -8.55
N MET A 52 5.61 1.31 -7.86
CA MET A 52 6.47 0.20 -8.25
C MET A 52 6.04 -0.42 -9.58
N LYS A 53 4.73 -0.56 -9.81
CA LYS A 53 4.21 -1.02 -11.10
C LYS A 53 4.64 -0.09 -12.25
N GLU A 54 4.45 1.22 -12.09
CA GLU A 54 4.86 2.24 -13.07
C GLU A 54 6.36 2.18 -13.36
N MET A 55 7.20 1.99 -12.33
CA MET A 55 8.65 1.84 -12.52
C MET A 55 9.02 0.56 -13.26
N GLY A 56 8.33 -0.56 -12.97
CA GLY A 56 8.52 -1.83 -13.68
C GLY A 56 8.15 -1.72 -15.16
N GLU A 57 7.02 -1.07 -15.47
CA GLU A 57 6.59 -0.81 -16.85
C GLU A 57 7.62 0.05 -17.59
N MET A 58 8.07 1.14 -16.96
CA MET A 58 9.08 2.03 -17.55
C MET A 58 10.43 1.33 -17.77
N TYR A 59 10.84 0.44 -16.85
CA TYR A 59 12.07 -0.33 -17.02
C TYR A 59 11.97 -1.31 -18.19
N ALA A 60 10.85 -2.03 -18.28
CA ALA A 60 10.58 -2.96 -19.38
C ALA A 60 10.49 -2.24 -20.73
N GLU A 61 9.83 -1.08 -20.79
CA GLU A 61 9.75 -0.26 -21.99
C GLU A 61 11.13 0.21 -22.44
N ARG A 62 11.97 0.69 -21.50
CA ARG A 62 13.35 1.08 -21.81
C ARG A 62 14.20 -0.10 -22.29
N ALA A 63 14.03 -1.28 -21.68
CA ALA A 63 14.72 -2.49 -22.12
C ALA A 63 14.31 -2.85 -23.55
N LEU A 64 13.01 -2.76 -23.88
CA LEU A 64 12.50 -3.03 -25.23
C LEU A 64 12.96 -2.02 -26.28
N VAL A 65 12.98 -0.73 -25.95
CA VAL A 65 13.42 0.32 -26.88
C VAL A 65 14.92 0.22 -27.15
N ASN A 66 15.71 -0.12 -26.13
CA ASN A 66 17.17 -0.17 -26.25
C ASN A 66 17.67 -1.51 -26.78
N ALA A 67 16.98 -2.61 -26.54
CA ALA A 67 17.36 -3.92 -27.02
C ALA A 67 16.95 -4.10 -28.50
N ARG A 68 17.94 -4.37 -29.34
CA ARG A 68 17.78 -4.70 -30.76
C ARG A 68 17.75 -6.21 -31.00
N SER A 69 18.06 -7.00 -29.98
CA SER A 69 18.05 -8.45 -30.04
C SER A 69 17.66 -9.08 -28.70
N ASN A 70 17.21 -10.33 -28.75
CA ASN A 70 16.89 -11.12 -27.55
C ASN A 70 18.10 -11.29 -26.62
N GLN A 71 19.32 -11.22 -27.15
CA GLN A 71 20.55 -11.33 -26.37
C GLN A 71 20.78 -10.09 -25.49
N GLU A 72 20.40 -8.90 -25.96
CA GLU A 72 20.47 -7.66 -25.19
C GLU A 72 19.36 -7.61 -24.12
N LEU A 73 18.16 -8.13 -24.40
CA LEU A 73 17.10 -8.27 -23.38
C LEU A 73 17.55 -9.14 -22.19
N ARG A 74 18.33 -10.20 -22.45
CA ARG A 74 18.94 -11.03 -21.40
C ARG A 74 19.96 -10.27 -20.55
N GLU A 75 20.65 -9.28 -21.13
CA GLU A 75 21.57 -8.41 -20.39
C GLU A 75 20.81 -7.46 -19.44
N TYR A 76 19.57 -7.09 -19.78
CA TYR A 76 18.63 -6.39 -18.89
C TYR A 76 17.94 -7.32 -17.88
N GLY A 77 18.28 -8.61 -17.84
CA GLY A 77 17.75 -9.57 -16.86
C GLY A 77 16.41 -10.21 -17.25
N PHE A 78 15.94 -10.04 -18.49
CA PHE A 78 14.77 -10.76 -18.99
C PHE A 78 15.15 -12.18 -19.42
N ASP A 79 14.41 -13.16 -18.92
CA ASP A 79 14.42 -14.50 -19.46
C ASP A 79 13.59 -14.52 -20.75
N VAL A 80 14.29 -14.72 -21.87
CA VAL A 80 13.72 -14.80 -23.22
C VAL A 80 13.94 -16.22 -23.74
N PRO A 81 12.88 -17.04 -23.87
CA PRO A 81 12.97 -18.35 -24.48
C PRO A 81 13.28 -18.24 -25.98
N ASP A 82 14.11 -19.14 -26.51
CA ASP A 82 14.62 -19.14 -27.90
C ASP A 82 13.53 -19.23 -28.99
N ARG A 83 12.28 -19.51 -28.61
CA ARG A 83 11.15 -19.76 -29.53
C ARG A 83 9.83 -19.12 -29.11
N SER A 84 9.85 -18.11 -28.25
CA SER A 84 8.62 -17.43 -27.82
C SER A 84 8.67 -15.94 -28.07
N ASP A 85 7.50 -15.40 -28.44
CA ASP A 85 7.17 -13.98 -28.50
C ASP A 85 7.00 -13.36 -27.09
N GLN A 86 7.51 -14.03 -26.07
CA GLN A 86 7.33 -13.67 -24.67
C GLN A 86 8.70 -13.56 -23.98
N ALA A 87 8.85 -12.55 -23.14
CA ALA A 87 10.01 -12.36 -22.27
C ALA A 87 9.51 -12.09 -20.87
N SER A 88 10.15 -12.65 -19.84
CA SER A 88 9.73 -12.46 -18.46
C SER A 88 10.88 -12.08 -17.56
N MET A 89 10.63 -11.26 -16.56
CA MET A 89 11.61 -10.88 -15.55
C MET A 89 10.92 -10.91 -14.19
N THR A 90 11.61 -11.46 -13.19
CA THR A 90 11.18 -11.35 -11.79
C THR A 90 12.10 -10.36 -11.10
N ILE A 91 11.53 -9.32 -10.52
CA ILE A 91 12.26 -8.34 -9.72
C ILE A 91 11.92 -8.58 -8.26
N ASP A 92 12.89 -9.08 -7.51
CA ASP A 92 12.82 -9.19 -6.05
C ASP A 92 13.37 -7.90 -5.44
N LEU A 93 12.50 -7.09 -4.84
CA LEU A 93 12.89 -5.84 -4.17
C LEU A 93 13.14 -6.09 -2.68
N ASP A 94 12.33 -6.95 -2.08
CA ASP A 94 12.45 -7.39 -0.69
C ASP A 94 11.79 -8.79 -0.51
N PRO A 95 11.91 -9.46 0.65
CA PRO A 95 11.37 -10.81 0.87
C PRO A 95 9.83 -10.94 0.74
N ARG A 96 9.11 -9.83 0.75
CA ARG A 96 7.64 -9.72 0.72
C ARG A 96 7.12 -9.06 -0.56
N THR A 97 7.99 -8.38 -1.30
CA THR A 97 7.64 -7.61 -2.49
C THR A 97 8.39 -8.12 -3.71
N ARG A 98 7.67 -8.88 -4.53
CA ARG A 98 8.19 -9.42 -5.80
C ARG A 98 7.31 -8.94 -6.94
N PHE A 99 7.90 -8.68 -8.10
CA PHE A 99 7.16 -8.32 -9.31
C PHE A 99 7.50 -9.27 -10.44
N HIS A 100 6.46 -9.75 -11.11
CA HIS A 100 6.60 -10.45 -12.37
C HIS A 100 6.28 -9.49 -13.50
N ILE A 101 7.28 -9.19 -14.31
CA ILE A 101 7.14 -8.46 -15.56
C ILE A 101 7.05 -9.50 -16.66
N LEU A 102 5.97 -9.47 -17.42
CA LEU A 102 5.79 -10.27 -18.63
C LEU A 102 5.65 -9.32 -19.82
N ILE A 103 6.46 -9.55 -20.84
CA ILE A 103 6.35 -8.89 -22.13
C ILE A 103 5.82 -9.92 -23.09
N GLU A 104 4.68 -9.66 -23.71
CA GLU A 104 4.09 -10.50 -24.75
C GLU A 104 3.96 -9.71 -26.05
N ASN A 105 4.43 -10.25 -27.17
CA ASN A 105 4.21 -9.62 -28.46
C ASN A 105 2.84 -10.02 -29.02
N ILE A 106 1.88 -9.10 -28.97
CA ILE A 106 0.54 -9.31 -29.51
C ILE A 106 0.47 -8.56 -30.85
N ASN A 107 0.36 -9.28 -31.97
CA ASN A 107 0.24 -8.72 -33.32
C ASN A 107 1.39 -7.75 -33.73
N GLY A 108 2.61 -7.97 -33.24
CA GLY A 108 3.76 -7.10 -33.55
C GLY A 108 3.91 -5.90 -32.60
N THR A 109 2.99 -5.73 -31.65
CA THR A 109 3.11 -4.72 -30.58
C THR A 109 3.44 -5.40 -29.24
N PRO A 110 4.51 -4.97 -28.55
CA PRO A 110 4.83 -5.49 -27.23
C PRO A 110 3.80 -4.98 -26.20
N ASN A 111 3.16 -5.92 -25.51
CA ASN A 111 2.29 -5.68 -24.38
C ASN A 111 3.06 -6.00 -23.09
N ILE A 112 3.16 -5.03 -22.18
CA ILE A 112 3.90 -5.17 -20.92
C ILE A 112 2.88 -5.36 -19.80
N ILE A 113 2.98 -6.48 -19.10
CA ILE A 113 2.12 -6.83 -17.98
C ILE A 113 3.01 -6.90 -16.74
N VAL A 114 2.80 -5.96 -15.81
CA VAL A 114 3.49 -5.95 -14.51
C VAL A 114 2.53 -6.41 -13.44
N THR A 115 2.82 -7.56 -12.84
CA THR A 115 2.00 -8.18 -11.80
C THR A 115 2.75 -8.15 -10.47
N PRO A 116 2.26 -7.41 -9.45
CA PRO A 116 2.77 -7.53 -8.10
C PRO A 116 2.45 -8.90 -7.53
N TYR A 117 3.46 -9.54 -6.95
CA TYR A 117 3.31 -10.73 -6.13
C TYR A 117 3.41 -10.31 -4.67
N VAL A 118 2.27 -10.37 -3.98
CA VAL A 118 2.14 -10.07 -2.56
C VAL A 118 1.96 -11.41 -1.86
N ASP A 119 2.95 -11.84 -1.07
CA ASP A 119 2.77 -13.03 -0.21
C ASP A 119 1.67 -12.72 0.81
N HIS A 120 0.56 -13.47 0.75
CA HIS A 120 -0.56 -13.40 1.68
C HIS A 120 -0.26 -14.14 2.98
#